data_AF-A0AAV7SN10-F1
#
_entry.id   AF-A0AAV7SN10-F1
#
_cell.length_a   1.000
_cell.length_b   1.000
_cell.length_c   1.000
_cell.angle_alpha   90.00
_cell.angle_beta   90.00
_cell.angle_gamma   90.00
#
_symmetry.space_group_name_H-M   'P 1'
#
loop_
_entity.id
_entity.type
_entity.pdbx_description
1 polymer ?
#
loop_
_entity_poly.entity_id
_entity_poly.type
_entity_poly.pdbx_seq_one_letter_code
_entity_poly.pdbx_strand_id
1 'polypeptide(L)' 'VDPVPHDAPKPPGYTRFVCISDTHSRTDPIQMPFGDVLIHAGDFTELGLPSEVRKFNEWL' A
#
# COMPACT_ATOMS: atom_id res chain seq x y z
N VAL A 1 -13.03 -18.12 7.15
CA VAL A 1 -11.85 -17.85 7.99
C VAL A 1 -11.98 -16.44 8.50
N ASP A 2 -11.83 -16.22 9.79
CA ASP A 2 -11.90 -14.87 10.34
C ASP A 2 -10.61 -14.10 10.01
N PRO A 3 -10.68 -12.79 9.75
CA PRO A 3 -9.51 -11.99 9.47
C PRO A 3 -8.61 -11.93 10.71
N VAL A 4 -7.31 -12.16 10.50
CA VAL A 4 -6.29 -11.96 11.53
C VAL A 4 -6.09 -10.45 11.72
N PRO A 5 -5.97 -9.94 12.95
CA PRO A 5 -5.62 -8.54 13.19
C PRO A 5 -4.34 -8.14 12.45
N HIS A 6 -4.31 -6.94 11.88
CA HIS A 6 -3.18 -6.46 11.08
C HIS A 6 -1.89 -6.24 11.89
N ASP A 7 -2.03 -6.03 13.20
CA ASP A 7 -0.97 -5.86 14.18
C ASP A 7 -0.52 -7.18 14.83
N ALA A 8 -1.16 -8.31 14.50
CA ALA A 8 -0.75 -9.61 15.00
C ALA A 8 0.72 -9.91 14.60
N PRO A 9 1.50 -10.60 15.45
CA PRO A 9 2.87 -10.96 15.12
C PRO A 9 2.98 -11.74 13.81
N LYS A 10 3.95 -11.38 12.96
CA LYS A 10 4.24 -12.14 11.73
C LYS A 10 4.85 -13.50 12.10
N PRO A 11 4.31 -14.64 11.60
CA PRO A 11 4.91 -15.95 11.87
C PRO A 11 6.36 -16.06 11.38
N PRO A 12 7.24 -16.81 12.07
CA PRO A 12 8.61 -17.04 11.63
C PRO A 12 8.67 -17.71 10.25
N GLY A 13 9.51 -17.20 9.35
CA GLY A 13 9.70 -17.76 8.00
C GLY A 13 8.65 -17.33 6.96
N TYR A 14 7.75 -16.40 7.29
CA TYR A 14 6.72 -15.89 6.38
C TYR A 14 6.98 -14.45 5.94
N THR A 15 6.45 -14.10 4.76
CA THR A 15 6.39 -12.74 4.22
C THR A 15 4.99 -12.16 4.41
N ARG A 16 4.90 -10.95 4.93
CA ARG A 16 3.66 -10.17 5.06
C ARG A 16 3.56 -9.17 3.92
N PHE A 17 2.61 -9.39 3.02
CA PHE A 17 2.27 -8.44 1.98
C PHE A 17 1.27 -7.41 2.50
N VAL A 18 1.49 -6.14 2.20
CA VAL A 18 0.50 -5.08 2.37
C VAL A 18 -0.09 -4.79 1.00
N CYS A 19 -1.36 -5.13 0.81
CA CYS A 19 -2.05 -4.98 -0.47
C CYS A 19 -2.99 -3.78 -0.41
N ILE A 20 -2.79 -2.81 -1.30
CA ILE A 20 -3.66 -1.65 -1.50
C ILE A 20 -3.94 -1.45 -2.99
N SER A 21 -4.89 -0.58 -3.33
CA SER A 21 -5.23 -0.25 -4.71
C SER A 21 -5.97 1.08 -4.75
N ASP A 22 -6.16 1.63 -5.96
CA ASP A 22 -7.12 2.71 -6.25
C ASP A 22 -6.94 3.94 -5.34
N THR A 23 -5.68 4.32 -5.08
CA THR A 23 -5.40 5.49 -4.23
C THR A 23 -5.68 6.81 -4.94
N HIS A 24 -5.76 6.84 -6.27
CA HIS A 24 -6.11 8.03 -7.07
C HIS A 24 -5.39 9.31 -6.61
N SER A 25 -4.07 9.25 -6.42
CA SER A 25 -3.22 10.36 -5.91
C SER A 25 -3.48 10.81 -4.46
N ARG A 26 -4.26 10.05 -3.69
CA ARG A 26 -4.66 10.33 -2.29
C ARG A 26 -3.92 9.44 -1.30
N THR A 27 -2.59 9.49 -1.32
CA THR A 27 -1.73 8.72 -0.42
C THR A 27 -1.55 9.37 0.96
N ASP A 28 -1.67 10.70 1.05
CA ASP A 28 -1.44 11.49 2.27
C ASP A 28 -2.22 11.03 3.53
N PRO A 29 -3.50 10.59 3.46
CA PRO A 29 -4.24 10.15 4.64
C PRO A 29 -3.98 8.68 5.03
N ILE A 30 -3.24 7.92 4.23
CA ILE A 30 -3.09 6.48 4.41
C ILE A 30 -2.10 6.19 5.54
N GLN A 31 -2.58 5.49 6.58
CA GLN A 31 -1.74 4.94 7.64
C GLN A 31 -1.34 3.52 7.28
N MET A 32 -0.07 3.32 6.90
CA MET A 32 0.42 2.03 6.43
C MET A 32 0.70 1.07 7.60
N PRO A 33 0.14 -0.16 7.59
CA PRO A 33 0.50 -1.18 8.57
C PRO A 33 1.91 -1.71 8.30
N PHE A 34 2.52 -2.31 9.32
CA PHE A 34 3.81 -2.99 9.15
C PHE A 34 3.66 -4.20 8.21
N GLY A 35 4.56 -4.30 7.23
CA GLY A 35 4.70 -5.46 6.35
C GLY A 35 6.05 -5.45 5.63
N ASP A 36 6.33 -6.52 4.92
CA ASP A 36 7.62 -6.73 4.25
C ASP A 36 7.60 -6.25 2.79
N VAL A 37 6.45 -6.36 2.11
CA VAL A 37 6.30 -6.01 0.70
C VAL A 37 4.99 -5.27 0.49
N LEU A 38 5.05 -4.08 -0.11
CA LEU A 38 3.89 -3.35 -0.58
C LEU A 38 3.50 -3.83 -1.99
N ILE A 39 2.23 -4.14 -2.19
CA ILE A 39 1.62 -4.39 -3.49
C ILE A 39 0.53 -3.34 -3.70
N HIS A 40 0.71 -2.45 -4.67
CA HIS A 40 -0.33 -1.54 -5.15
C HIS A 40 -0.90 -2.07 -6.47
N ALA A 41 -2.20 -2.36 -6.51
CA ALA A 41 -2.82 -3.10 -7.63
C ALA A 41 -3.33 -2.23 -8.80
N GLY A 42 -2.72 -1.06 -9.03
CA GLY A 42 -3.15 -0.11 -10.08
C GLY A 42 -3.90 1.12 -9.54
N ASP A 43 -4.25 2.04 -10.43
CA ASP A 43 -5.00 3.28 -10.14
C ASP A 43 -4.43 4.15 -9.01
N PHE A 44 -3.10 4.26 -8.97
CA PHE A 44 -2.41 5.13 -8.01
C PHE A 44 -2.41 6.62 -8.42
N THR A 45 -2.78 6.94 -9.65
CA THR A 45 -2.95 8.31 -10.17
C THR A 45 -4.43 8.60 -10.45
N GLU A 46 -4.84 9.87 -10.45
CA GLU A 46 -6.22 10.25 -10.83
C GLU A 46 -6.36 10.32 -12.35
N LEU A 47 -5.40 10.95 -13.04
CA LEU A 47 -5.44 11.19 -14.49
C LEU A 47 -4.23 10.62 -15.24
N GLY A 48 -3.25 10.03 -14.53
CA GLY A 48 -2.04 9.47 -15.12
C GLY A 48 -1.00 10.54 -15.49
N LEU A 49 -1.08 11.72 -14.87
CA LEU A 49 -0.15 12.81 -15.17
C LEU A 49 1.25 12.49 -14.64
N PRO A 50 2.34 12.88 -15.34
CA PRO A 50 3.70 12.67 -14.86
C PRO A 50 3.98 13.25 -13.46
N SER A 51 3.30 14.33 -13.08
CA SER A 51 3.36 14.91 -11.74
C SER A 51 2.71 14.02 -10.67
N GLU A 52 1.62 13.33 -11.00
CA GLU A 52 0.95 12.38 -10.10
C GLU A 52 1.78 11.11 -9.93
N VAL A 53 2.37 10.61 -11.03
CA VAL A 53 3.33 9.50 -10.97
C VAL A 53 4.52 9.85 -10.09
N ARG A 54 5.06 11.08 -10.24
CA ARG A 54 6.14 11.58 -9.37
C ARG A 54 5.70 11.66 -7.91
N LYS A 55 4.53 12.25 -7.63
CA LYS A 55 3.98 12.34 -6.25
C LYS A 55 3.83 10.95 -5.62
N PHE A 56 3.29 9.99 -6.36
CA PHE A 56 3.16 8.62 -5.86
C PHE A 56 4.52 7.99 -5.56
N ASN A 57 5.50 8.18 -6.44
CA ASN A 57 6.86 7.67 -6.22
C ASN A 57 7.61 8.39 -5.07
N GLU A 58 7.27 9.63 -4.76
CA GLU A 58 7.80 10.34 -3.58
C GLU A 58 7.17 9.84 -2.26
N TRP A 59 5.97 9.26 -2.31
CA TRP A 59 5.32 8.64 -1.16
C TRP A 59 5.85 7.23 -0.85
N LEU A 60 6.30 6.50 -1.88
CA LEU A 60 6.97 5.20 -1.73
C LEU A 60 8.32 5.31 -1.00
#